data_AF-A0A352JW08-F1
#
_entry.id   AF-A0A352JW08-F1
#
_cell.length_a   1.000
_cell.length_b   1.000
_cell.length_c   1.000
_cell.angle_alpha   90.00
_cell.angle_beta   90.00
_cell.angle_gamma   90.00
#
_symmetry.space_group_name_H-M   'P 1'
#
loop_
_entity.id
_entity.type
_entity.pdbx_description
1 polymer ?
#
loop_
_entity_poly.entity_id
_entity_poly.type
_entity_poly.pdbx_seq_one_letter_code
_entity_poly.pdbx_strand_id
1 'polypeptide(L)'
;ADLAGASVIFQGDVARNLIVKASLAVISGHVGGNLEFKGDSLTIDPNTVIDGDLNYSSSSRATIGSGSVITGKINWKKAEIEKPKEKSKGNFWTALTWIISLRGYFIMSTLMAVAIIVLTLIPFPGFILLIFLWFILAVSGNVIILLGRSKALATTKVLEQRFFPSMGLGFILFFLTPIVAIILFFTLLAAPLAPLILMLFGVATFCGGIFASLFLGRRICRLLRPGTESTPGYLCYTIGLTAILLLSFIPIVGYLLVLLALMTGLGGLVQTYAKIKIETSSEESVVETK
;
A
#
# COMPACT_ATOMS: atom_id res chain seq x y z
N ALA A 1 39.52 9.92 -25.94
CA ALA A 1 39.44 10.60 -24.63
C ALA A 1 37.98 10.65 -24.26
N ASP A 2 37.64 10.30 -23.01
CA ASP A 2 36.26 10.14 -22.57
C ASP A 2 35.96 11.17 -21.48
N LEU A 3 34.98 12.03 -21.72
CA LEU A 3 34.58 13.11 -20.82
C LEU A 3 33.11 12.93 -20.45
N ALA A 4 32.79 13.06 -19.16
CA ALA A 4 31.43 12.99 -18.65
C ALA A 4 31.18 14.06 -17.59
N GLY A 5 30.02 14.71 -17.64
CA GLY A 5 29.64 15.75 -16.67
C GLY A 5 28.32 16.42 -17.05
N ALA A 6 27.78 17.28 -16.19
CA ALA A 6 26.57 18.04 -16.54
C ALA A 6 26.85 19.08 -17.64
N SER A 7 28.00 19.76 -17.54
CA SER A 7 28.53 20.66 -18.55
C SER A 7 30.00 20.34 -18.79
N VAL A 8 30.39 20.21 -20.05
CA VAL A 8 31.76 19.91 -20.47
C VAL A 8 32.23 20.99 -21.43
N ILE A 9 33.33 21.65 -21.08
CA ILE A 9 34.04 22.57 -21.98
C ILE A 9 35.37 21.90 -22.30
N PHE A 10 35.58 21.54 -23.55
CA PHE A 10 36.81 20.93 -24.01
C PHE A 10 37.60 21.94 -24.85
N GLN A 11 38.85 22.19 -24.45
CA GLN A 11 39.80 23.05 -25.15
C GLN A 11 41.16 22.32 -25.24
N GLY A 12 41.57 21.92 -26.44
CA GLY A 12 42.86 21.27 -26.64
C GLY A 12 42.95 20.46 -27.94
N ASP A 13 44.03 19.70 -28.07
CA ASP A 13 44.28 18.80 -29.20
C ASP A 13 44.21 17.34 -28.72
N VAL A 14 43.40 16.53 -29.40
CA VAL A 14 43.29 15.09 -29.16
C VAL A 14 43.53 14.37 -30.48
N ALA A 15 44.68 13.68 -30.58
CA ALA A 15 45.07 12.91 -31.77
C ALA A 15 44.21 11.66 -32.06
N ARG A 16 43.14 11.39 -31.30
CA ARG A 16 42.29 10.18 -31.37
C ARG A 16 40.81 10.56 -31.26
N ASN A 17 39.93 9.57 -31.13
CA ASN A 17 38.50 9.81 -30.93
C ASN A 17 38.21 10.53 -29.61
N LEU A 18 37.23 11.43 -29.61
CA LEU A 18 36.74 12.16 -28.45
C LEU A 18 35.28 11.76 -28.17
N ILE A 19 35.00 11.24 -26.98
CA ILE A 19 33.66 10.82 -26.56
C ILE A 19 33.22 11.72 -25.41
N VAL A 20 32.09 12.41 -25.58
CA VAL A 20 31.57 13.37 -24.61
C VAL A 20 30.13 13.02 -24.23
N LYS A 21 29.88 12.81 -22.94
CA LYS A 21 28.55 12.58 -22.37
C LYS A 21 28.20 13.71 -21.41
N ALA A 22 27.44 14.69 -21.88
CA ALA A 22 27.07 15.84 -21.06
C ALA A 22 25.77 16.48 -21.51
N SER A 23 25.01 17.10 -20.60
CA SER A 23 23.83 17.87 -21.00
C SER A 23 24.21 19.03 -21.93
N LEU A 24 25.28 19.76 -21.60
CA LEU A 24 25.83 20.83 -22.44
C LEU A 24 27.30 20.56 -22.74
N ALA A 25 27.69 20.58 -24.01
CA ALA A 25 29.09 20.52 -24.41
C ALA A 25 29.50 21.67 -25.33
N VAL A 26 30.67 22.24 -25.06
CA VAL A 26 31.36 23.19 -25.94
C VAL A 26 32.72 22.60 -26.28
N ILE A 27 32.98 22.44 -27.58
CA ILE A 27 34.22 21.83 -28.09
C ILE A 27 35.00 22.90 -28.85
N SER A 28 36.28 23.04 -28.53
CA SER A 28 37.24 23.91 -29.23
C SER A 28 38.60 23.22 -29.36
N GLY A 29 39.24 23.36 -30.52
CA GLY A 29 40.56 22.79 -30.81
C GLY A 29 40.53 21.67 -31.85
N HIS A 30 41.49 20.76 -31.80
CA HIS A 30 41.71 19.76 -32.85
C HIS A 30 41.36 18.34 -32.37
N VAL A 31 40.59 17.61 -33.15
CA VAL A 31 40.21 16.21 -32.91
C VAL A 31 40.65 15.39 -34.12
N GLY A 32 41.76 14.66 -33.98
CA GLY A 32 42.36 13.84 -35.03
C GLY A 32 41.59 12.54 -35.36
N GLY A 33 40.41 12.33 -34.77
CA GLY A 33 39.56 11.17 -34.99
C GLY A 33 38.08 11.53 -34.97
N ASN A 34 37.22 10.56 -34.62
CA ASN A 34 35.77 10.77 -34.57
C ASN A 34 35.34 11.47 -33.27
N LEU A 35 34.38 12.37 -33.36
CA LEU A 35 33.73 13.01 -32.20
C LEU A 35 32.37 12.36 -31.94
N GLU A 36 32.20 11.71 -30.79
CA GLU A 36 30.91 11.15 -30.34
C GLU A 36 30.33 11.98 -29.18
N PHE A 37 29.13 12.54 -29.37
CA PHE A 37 28.44 13.32 -28.34
C PHE A 37 27.06 12.73 -27.99
N LYS A 38 26.75 12.66 -26.69
CA LYS A 38 25.41 12.30 -26.17
C LYS A 38 24.98 13.29 -25.11
N GLY A 39 23.89 14.02 -25.33
CA GLY A 39 23.50 15.14 -24.47
C GLY A 39 22.28 15.92 -24.93
N ASP A 40 22.06 17.10 -24.34
CA ASP A 40 20.93 17.97 -24.72
C ASP A 40 21.32 18.95 -25.84
N SER A 41 22.48 19.60 -25.70
CA SER A 41 22.99 20.58 -26.67
C SER A 41 24.52 20.48 -26.85
N LEU A 42 24.96 20.58 -28.11
CA LEU A 42 26.36 20.59 -28.53
C LEU A 42 26.66 21.90 -29.27
N THR A 43 27.74 22.57 -28.88
CA THR A 43 28.27 23.74 -29.57
C THR A 43 29.69 23.44 -30.04
N ILE A 44 29.94 23.64 -31.34
CA ILE A 44 31.26 23.52 -31.96
C ILE A 44 31.77 24.93 -32.23
N ASP A 45 32.91 25.28 -31.64
CA ASP A 45 33.53 26.59 -31.80
C ASP A 45 34.05 26.78 -33.24
N PRO A 46 34.04 28.00 -33.81
CA PRO A 46 34.58 28.27 -35.13
C PRO A 46 36.03 27.83 -35.35
N ASN A 47 36.86 27.69 -34.32
CA ASN A 47 38.26 27.25 -34.47
C ASN A 47 38.46 25.73 -34.34
N THR A 48 37.37 24.96 -34.42
CA THR A 48 37.43 23.50 -34.21
C THR A 48 37.70 22.76 -35.51
N VAL A 49 38.65 21.84 -35.49
CA VAL A 49 38.97 20.93 -36.60
C VAL A 49 38.71 19.48 -36.16
N ILE A 50 37.91 18.76 -36.93
CA ILE A 50 37.58 17.35 -36.71
C ILE A 50 37.97 16.58 -37.97
N ASP A 51 39.02 15.76 -37.88
CA ASP A 51 39.52 14.97 -39.01
C ASP A 51 38.61 13.79 -39.38
N GLY A 52 37.81 13.31 -38.42
CA GLY A 52 36.88 12.20 -38.59
C GLY A 52 35.40 12.58 -38.69
N ASP A 53 34.54 11.62 -38.39
CA ASP A 53 33.09 11.79 -38.39
C ASP A 53 32.59 12.45 -37.09
N LEU A 54 31.57 13.30 -37.23
CA LEU A 54 30.83 13.89 -36.11
C LEU A 54 29.54 13.11 -35.88
N ASN A 55 29.50 12.28 -34.84
CA ASN A 55 28.35 11.48 -34.45
C ASN A 55 27.73 12.06 -33.18
N TYR A 56 26.54 12.65 -33.26
CA TYR A 56 25.93 13.26 -32.08
C TYR A 56 24.46 12.89 -31.91
N SER A 57 24.09 12.60 -30.66
CA SER A 57 22.72 12.32 -30.24
C SER A 57 22.26 13.39 -29.27
N SER A 58 21.39 14.28 -29.74
CA SER A 58 20.94 15.43 -28.95
C SER A 58 19.51 15.86 -29.21
N SER A 59 18.92 16.51 -28.20
CA SER A 59 17.56 17.04 -28.20
C SER A 59 17.39 18.16 -29.24
N SER A 60 18.38 19.03 -29.38
CA SER A 60 18.47 20.10 -30.38
C SER A 60 19.61 19.86 -31.38
N ARG A 61 19.55 20.46 -32.57
CA ARG A 61 20.70 20.44 -33.51
C ARG A 61 21.89 21.17 -32.90
N ALA A 62 23.10 20.68 -33.19
CA ALA A 62 24.33 21.31 -32.75
C ALA A 62 24.49 22.69 -33.41
N THR A 63 24.99 23.66 -32.66
CA THR A 63 25.38 24.98 -33.18
C THR A 63 26.83 24.89 -33.65
N ILE A 64 27.03 24.95 -34.97
CA ILE A 64 28.34 24.82 -35.60
C ILE A 64 28.82 26.21 -36.02
N GLY A 65 29.96 26.66 -35.48
CA GLY A 65 30.60 27.89 -35.89
C GLY A 65 31.04 27.84 -37.36
N SER A 66 30.82 28.92 -38.12
CA SER A 66 31.10 28.95 -39.56
C SER A 66 32.56 28.72 -39.96
N GLY A 67 33.50 28.79 -39.02
CA GLY A 67 34.92 28.51 -39.25
C GLY A 67 35.34 27.06 -39.00
N SER A 68 34.48 26.21 -38.43
CA SER A 68 34.87 24.86 -38.03
C SER A 68 35.05 23.97 -39.26
N VAL A 69 36.09 23.14 -39.26
CA VAL A 69 36.40 22.21 -40.36
C VAL A 69 36.07 20.80 -39.89
N ILE A 70 35.14 20.14 -40.58
CA ILE A 70 34.77 18.74 -40.32
C ILE A 70 35.02 17.97 -41.61
N THR A 71 36.04 17.12 -41.62
CA THR A 71 36.49 16.40 -42.82
C THR A 71 35.62 15.17 -43.11
N GLY A 72 35.03 14.56 -42.07
CA GLY A 72 34.13 13.42 -42.18
C GLY A 72 32.64 13.78 -42.32
N LYS A 73 31.78 12.81 -42.07
CA LYS A 73 30.31 12.95 -42.14
C LYS A 73 29.74 13.46 -40.82
N ILE A 74 28.69 14.28 -40.92
CA ILE A 74 27.92 14.75 -39.78
C ILE A 74 26.66 13.89 -39.65
N ASN A 75 26.63 13.02 -38.64
CA ASN A 75 25.51 12.13 -38.34
C ASN A 75 24.80 12.60 -37.07
N TRP A 76 23.62 13.19 -37.26
CA TRP A 76 22.74 13.57 -36.16
C TRP A 76 21.66 12.52 -35.94
N LYS A 77 21.50 12.10 -34.69
CA LYS A 77 20.30 11.38 -34.23
C LYS A 77 19.59 12.25 -33.20
N LYS A 78 18.32 12.58 -33.46
CA LYS A 78 17.51 13.26 -32.45
C LYS A 78 17.43 12.34 -31.23
N ALA A 79 17.82 12.87 -30.07
CA ALA A 79 17.61 12.17 -28.79
C ALA A 79 16.10 12.17 -28.53
N GLU A 80 15.42 11.19 -29.10
CA GLU A 80 14.09 10.83 -28.63
C GLU A 80 14.30 10.38 -27.19
N ILE A 81 13.68 11.08 -26.25
CA ILE A 81 13.61 10.65 -24.87
C ILE A 81 13.03 9.24 -24.96
N GLU A 82 13.89 8.22 -24.87
CA GLU A 82 13.46 6.88 -24.54
C GLU A 82 12.82 7.07 -23.18
N LYS A 83 11.50 7.29 -23.16
CA LYS A 83 10.67 6.97 -22.00
C LYS A 83 11.19 5.60 -21.60
N PRO A 84 11.78 5.48 -20.39
CA PRO A 84 12.57 4.32 -20.02
C PRO A 84 11.75 3.14 -20.47
N LYS A 85 12.24 2.34 -21.44
CA LYS A 85 11.49 1.23 -22.04
C LYS A 85 10.86 0.54 -20.87
N GLU A 86 9.56 0.76 -20.70
CA GLU A 86 8.82 0.15 -19.64
C GLU A 86 8.91 -1.29 -20.05
N LYS A 87 9.85 -2.02 -19.41
CA LYS A 87 10.06 -3.43 -19.68
C LYS A 87 8.66 -3.98 -19.72
N SER A 88 8.23 -4.41 -20.91
CA SER A 88 6.93 -5.01 -21.13
C SER A 88 6.86 -6.11 -20.11
N LYS A 89 6.26 -5.77 -18.97
CA LYS A 89 6.23 -6.56 -17.77
C LYS A 89 5.02 -7.43 -18.04
N GLY A 90 5.24 -8.33 -19.00
CA GLY A 90 4.21 -8.83 -19.89
C GLY A 90 3.06 -9.36 -19.09
N ASN A 91 1.85 -8.88 -19.39
CA ASN A 91 0.52 -9.34 -18.96
C ASN A 91 0.26 -9.62 -17.46
N PHE A 92 1.29 -9.73 -16.64
CA PHE A 92 1.27 -10.07 -15.23
C PHE A 92 1.08 -8.83 -14.38
N TRP A 93 1.67 -7.69 -14.78
CA TRP A 93 1.50 -6.44 -14.06
C TRP A 93 0.16 -5.77 -14.37
N THR A 94 -0.38 -5.96 -15.58
CA THR A 94 -1.76 -5.57 -15.90
C THR A 94 -2.78 -6.50 -15.24
N ALA A 95 -2.52 -7.81 -15.17
CA ALA A 95 -3.32 -8.71 -14.34
C ALA A 95 -3.25 -8.34 -12.85
N LEU A 96 -2.07 -8.00 -12.34
CA LEU A 96 -1.87 -7.61 -10.94
C LEU A 96 -2.58 -6.28 -10.62
N THR A 97 -2.53 -5.28 -11.50
CA THR A 97 -3.30 -4.02 -11.32
C THR A 97 -4.81 -4.25 -11.45
N TRP A 98 -5.25 -5.23 -12.23
CA TRP A 98 -6.65 -5.65 -12.29
C TRP A 98 -7.10 -6.38 -11.01
N ILE A 99 -6.26 -7.27 -10.46
CA ILE A 99 -6.47 -7.99 -9.18
C ILE A 99 -6.55 -7.02 -7.99
N ILE A 100 -5.79 -5.93 -8.02
CA ILE A 100 -5.82 -4.87 -7.00
C ILE A 100 -7.06 -3.97 -7.13
N SER A 101 -7.73 -3.98 -8.29
CA SER A 101 -8.94 -3.19 -8.55
C SER A 101 -10.19 -3.87 -7.97
N LEU A 102 -11.20 -3.08 -7.56
CA LEU A 102 -12.44 -3.56 -6.94
C LEU A 102 -13.08 -4.73 -7.70
N ARG A 103 -13.11 -4.65 -9.04
CA ARG A 103 -13.70 -5.68 -9.91
C ARG A 103 -12.90 -6.98 -9.93
N GLY A 104 -11.56 -6.91 -9.95
CA GLY A 104 -10.71 -8.09 -9.95
C GLY A 104 -10.66 -8.79 -8.59
N TYR A 105 -10.75 -8.03 -7.49
CA TYR A 105 -10.87 -8.61 -6.15
C TYR A 105 -12.14 -9.48 -6.01
N PHE A 106 -13.30 -9.00 -6.47
CA PHE A 106 -14.53 -9.80 -6.44
C PHE A 106 -14.42 -11.05 -7.31
N ILE A 107 -13.87 -10.95 -8.52
CA ILE A 107 -13.73 -12.08 -9.44
C ILE A 107 -12.71 -13.12 -8.94
N MET A 108 -11.59 -12.68 -8.36
CA MET A 108 -10.61 -13.58 -7.76
C MET A 108 -11.15 -14.22 -6.49
N SER A 109 -11.93 -13.48 -5.70
CA SER A 109 -12.62 -14.01 -4.53
C SER A 109 -13.64 -15.08 -4.91
N THR A 110 -14.37 -14.92 -6.02
CA THR A 110 -15.32 -15.94 -6.50
C THR A 110 -14.62 -17.14 -7.13
N LEU A 111 -13.56 -16.94 -7.92
CA LEU A 111 -12.75 -18.03 -8.47
C LEU A 111 -12.08 -18.87 -7.38
N MET A 112 -11.52 -18.21 -6.37
CA MET A 112 -10.93 -18.88 -5.21
C MET A 112 -11.98 -19.66 -4.43
N ALA A 113 -13.19 -19.12 -4.26
CA ALA A 113 -14.29 -19.85 -3.61
C ALA A 113 -14.65 -21.13 -4.36
N VAL A 114 -14.72 -21.09 -5.69
CA VAL A 114 -14.98 -22.27 -6.53
C VAL A 114 -13.82 -23.27 -6.44
N ALA A 115 -12.58 -22.81 -6.48
CA ALA A 115 -11.40 -23.66 -6.33
C ALA A 115 -11.36 -24.33 -4.94
N ILE A 116 -11.75 -23.63 -3.89
CA ILE A 116 -11.88 -24.16 -2.53
C ILE A 116 -13.00 -25.21 -2.48
N ILE A 117 -14.16 -24.96 -3.09
CA ILE A 117 -15.27 -25.95 -3.16
C ILE A 117 -14.81 -27.21 -3.89
N VAL A 118 -14.09 -27.07 -5.00
CA VAL A 118 -13.53 -28.22 -5.73
C VAL A 118 -12.45 -28.93 -4.90
N LEU A 119 -11.63 -28.19 -4.16
CA LEU A 119 -10.62 -28.75 -3.26
C LEU A 119 -11.23 -29.41 -2.01
N THR A 120 -12.41 -28.96 -1.56
CA THR A 120 -13.17 -29.59 -0.46
C THR A 120 -13.72 -30.97 -0.80
N LEU A 121 -13.75 -31.33 -2.09
CA LEU A 121 -14.04 -32.71 -2.52
C LEU A 121 -12.86 -33.66 -2.24
N ILE A 122 -11.68 -33.15 -1.85
CA ILE A 122 -10.51 -33.93 -1.45
C ILE A 122 -10.38 -33.89 0.09
N PRO A 123 -10.34 -35.04 0.80
CA PRO A 123 -10.52 -35.09 2.25
C PRO A 123 -9.20 -34.74 2.98
N PHE A 124 -8.93 -33.45 3.19
CA PHE A 124 -7.96 -32.96 4.18
C PHE A 124 -8.65 -32.03 5.20
N PRO A 125 -9.20 -32.56 6.31
CA PRO A 125 -10.33 -31.93 6.99
C PRO A 125 -10.02 -30.67 7.84
N GLY A 126 -8.77 -30.46 8.28
CA GLY A 126 -8.46 -29.37 9.22
C GLY A 126 -8.19 -28.01 8.58
N PHE A 127 -7.30 -27.97 7.58
CA PHE A 127 -6.88 -26.71 6.95
C PHE A 127 -7.96 -26.09 6.07
N ILE A 128 -8.83 -26.92 5.48
CA ILE A 128 -9.95 -26.48 4.65
C ILE A 128 -10.94 -25.65 5.48
N LEU A 129 -11.24 -26.07 6.71
CA LEU A 129 -12.14 -25.34 7.60
C LEU A 129 -11.55 -23.97 7.98
N LEU A 130 -10.24 -23.89 8.24
CA LEU A 130 -9.56 -22.63 8.55
C LEU A 130 -9.56 -21.65 7.37
N ILE A 131 -9.35 -22.15 6.15
CA ILE A 131 -9.42 -21.32 4.92
C ILE A 131 -10.85 -20.81 4.72
N PHE A 132 -11.85 -21.66 4.92
CA PHE A 132 -13.27 -21.30 4.81
C PHE A 132 -13.67 -20.26 5.87
N LEU A 133 -13.23 -20.45 7.11
CA LEU A 133 -13.43 -19.51 8.21
C LEU A 133 -12.78 -18.16 7.91
N TRP A 134 -11.52 -18.15 7.47
CA TRP A 134 -10.81 -16.94 7.06
C TRP A 134 -11.60 -16.20 5.97
N PHE A 135 -12.12 -16.93 4.98
CA PHE A 135 -12.88 -16.35 3.87
C PHE A 135 -14.18 -15.68 4.34
N ILE A 136 -14.98 -16.36 5.17
CA ILE A 136 -16.22 -15.80 5.72
C ILE A 136 -15.93 -14.51 6.52
N LEU A 137 -14.91 -14.53 7.39
CA LEU A 137 -14.51 -13.38 8.20
C LEU A 137 -13.98 -12.23 7.33
N ALA A 138 -13.22 -12.55 6.28
CA ALA A 138 -12.70 -11.56 5.34
C ALA A 138 -13.84 -10.88 4.58
N VAL A 139 -14.76 -11.64 3.99
CA VAL A 139 -15.88 -11.08 3.22
C VAL A 139 -16.79 -10.24 4.11
N SER A 140 -17.22 -10.79 5.24
CA SER A 140 -18.11 -10.09 6.18
C SER A 140 -17.50 -8.80 6.74
N GLY A 141 -16.24 -8.83 7.18
CA GLY A 141 -15.55 -7.64 7.68
C GLY A 141 -15.32 -6.58 6.60
N ASN A 142 -14.99 -6.99 5.37
CA ASN A 142 -14.87 -6.06 4.25
C ASN A 142 -16.20 -5.38 3.90
N VAL A 143 -17.32 -6.12 3.92
CA VAL A 143 -18.67 -5.56 3.71
C VAL A 143 -18.99 -4.50 4.77
N ILE A 144 -18.70 -4.79 6.05
CA ILE A 144 -18.92 -3.85 7.16
C ILE A 144 -18.07 -2.59 7.02
N ILE A 145 -16.79 -2.73 6.66
CA ILE A 145 -15.88 -1.58 6.46
C ILE A 145 -16.31 -0.73 5.26
N LEU A 146 -16.82 -1.35 4.19
CA LEU A 146 -17.32 -0.65 3.01
C LEU A 146 -18.58 0.19 3.33
N LEU A 147 -19.49 -0.35 4.15
CA LEU A 147 -20.70 0.34 4.60
C LEU A 147 -20.42 1.47 5.60
N GLY A 148 -19.34 1.38 6.39
CA GLY A 148 -19.06 2.25 7.53
C GLY A 148 -17.71 2.97 7.51
N ARG A 149 -17.21 3.37 6.33
CA ARG A 149 -15.84 3.91 6.13
C ARG A 149 -15.44 4.99 7.14
N SER A 150 -16.30 5.97 7.41
CA SER A 150 -16.02 7.09 8.34
C SER A 150 -15.96 6.65 9.80
N LYS A 151 -16.87 5.77 10.23
CA LYS A 151 -16.94 5.27 11.61
C LYS A 151 -15.75 4.36 11.94
N ALA A 152 -15.31 3.54 10.98
CA ALA A 152 -14.14 2.68 11.16
C ALA A 152 -12.84 3.44 11.36
N LEU A 153 -12.68 4.60 10.70
CA LEU A 153 -11.54 5.50 10.88
C LEU A 153 -11.56 6.21 12.25
N ALA A 154 -12.74 6.57 12.75
CA ALA A 154 -12.88 7.17 14.08
C ALA A 154 -12.46 6.21 15.20
N THR A 155 -12.91 4.95 15.14
CA THR A 155 -12.55 3.91 16.14
C THR A 155 -11.05 3.70 16.23
N THR A 156 -10.34 3.70 15.09
CA THR A 156 -8.87 3.52 15.09
C THR A 156 -8.09 4.67 15.73
N LYS A 157 -8.56 5.92 15.59
CA LYS A 157 -7.91 7.08 16.23
C LYS A 157 -8.10 7.06 17.75
N VAL A 158 -9.26 6.58 18.21
CA VAL A 158 -9.54 6.41 19.65
C VAL A 158 -8.67 5.30 20.26
N LEU A 159 -8.51 4.16 19.57
CA LEU A 159 -7.60 3.08 20.02
C LEU A 159 -6.14 3.53 20.15
N GLU A 160 -5.66 4.39 19.25
CA GLU A 160 -4.29 4.92 19.31
C GLU A 160 -4.06 5.85 20.50
N GLN A 161 -5.08 6.62 20.91
CA GLN A 161 -4.96 7.60 22.00
C GLN A 161 -5.26 7.03 23.39
N ARG A 162 -6.09 5.98 23.51
CA ARG A 162 -6.52 5.40 24.80
C ARG A 162 -6.49 3.87 24.84
N PHE A 163 -5.36 3.30 24.44
CA PHE A 163 -5.16 1.84 24.40
C PHE A 163 -5.44 1.13 25.76
N PHE A 164 -4.86 1.63 26.86
CA PHE A 164 -4.99 0.99 28.19
C PHE A 164 -6.44 1.03 28.75
N PRO A 165 -7.17 2.16 28.70
CA PRO A 165 -8.58 2.19 29.09
C PRO A 165 -9.48 1.30 28.23
N SER A 166 -9.26 1.24 26.91
CA SER A 166 -10.05 0.38 26.02
C SER A 166 -9.84 -1.10 26.33
N MET A 167 -8.60 -1.52 26.64
CA MET A 167 -8.34 -2.90 27.07
C MET A 167 -9.06 -3.27 28.37
N GLY A 168 -9.04 -2.38 29.38
CA GLY A 168 -9.69 -2.63 30.66
C GLY A 168 -11.21 -2.75 30.54
N LEU A 169 -11.85 -1.87 29.75
CA LEU A 169 -13.28 -1.94 29.51
C LEU A 169 -13.67 -3.21 28.72
N GLY A 170 -12.86 -3.56 27.71
CA GLY A 170 -13.00 -4.81 26.98
C GLY A 170 -12.88 -6.04 27.86
N PHE A 171 -11.93 -6.06 28.82
CA PHE A 171 -11.77 -7.14 29.80
C PHE A 171 -13.02 -7.33 30.64
N ILE A 172 -13.51 -6.24 31.24
CA ILE A 172 -14.71 -6.27 32.08
C ILE A 172 -15.87 -6.81 31.28
N LEU A 173 -16.14 -6.27 30.09
CA LEU A 173 -17.29 -6.70 29.30
C LEU A 173 -17.16 -8.14 28.80
N PHE A 174 -15.96 -8.59 28.43
CA PHE A 174 -15.74 -9.94 27.91
C PHE A 174 -15.98 -11.03 28.97
N PHE A 175 -15.59 -10.80 30.22
CA PHE A 175 -15.82 -11.76 31.32
C PHE A 175 -17.16 -11.55 32.03
N LEU A 176 -17.60 -10.32 32.24
CA LEU A 176 -18.83 -10.02 32.96
C LEU A 176 -20.07 -10.44 32.16
N THR A 177 -20.08 -10.23 30.84
CA THR A 177 -21.26 -10.55 30.01
C THR A 177 -21.65 -12.02 30.02
N PRO A 178 -20.74 -13.00 29.83
CA PRO A 178 -21.10 -14.41 29.93
C PRO A 178 -21.51 -14.81 31.35
N ILE A 179 -20.90 -14.24 32.39
CA ILE A 179 -21.30 -14.48 33.79
C ILE A 179 -22.73 -14.02 34.02
N VAL A 180 -23.07 -12.78 33.60
CA VAL A 180 -24.42 -12.23 33.69
C VAL A 180 -25.41 -13.08 32.87
N ALA A 181 -25.04 -13.50 31.65
CA ALA A 181 -25.90 -14.35 30.83
C ALA A 181 -26.18 -15.71 31.47
N ILE A 182 -25.18 -16.33 32.10
CA ILE A 182 -25.34 -17.60 32.83
C ILE A 182 -26.27 -17.40 34.04
N ILE A 183 -26.07 -16.34 34.82
CA ILE A 183 -26.94 -16.02 35.96
C ILE A 183 -28.39 -15.82 35.47
N LEU A 184 -28.57 -15.06 34.38
CA LEU A 184 -29.90 -14.81 33.80
C LEU A 184 -30.57 -16.09 33.29
N PHE A 185 -29.78 -17.02 32.73
CA PHE A 185 -30.27 -18.30 32.26
C PHE A 185 -30.85 -19.16 33.39
N PHE A 186 -30.24 -19.12 34.58
CA PHE A 186 -30.74 -19.85 35.75
C PHE A 186 -31.94 -19.19 36.43
N THR A 187 -32.13 -17.88 36.27
CA THR A 187 -33.38 -17.23 36.68
C THR A 187 -34.51 -17.57 35.72
N LEU A 188 -35.51 -18.33 36.21
CA LEU A 188 -36.70 -18.77 35.44
C LEU A 188 -37.38 -17.62 34.65
N LEU A 189 -37.39 -16.41 35.21
CA LEU A 189 -38.00 -15.21 34.61
C LEU A 189 -37.14 -14.58 33.50
N ALA A 190 -35.81 -14.75 33.55
CA ALA A 190 -34.88 -14.11 32.63
C ALA A 190 -34.24 -15.08 31.61
N ALA A 191 -34.54 -16.37 31.70
CA ALA A 191 -34.15 -17.39 30.74
C ALA A 191 -34.37 -16.99 29.26
N PRO A 192 -35.49 -16.35 28.85
CA PRO A 192 -35.65 -15.91 27.46
C PRO A 192 -34.74 -14.73 27.06
N LEU A 193 -34.27 -13.92 28.02
CA LEU A 193 -33.37 -12.78 27.76
C LEU A 193 -31.90 -13.20 27.63
N ALA A 194 -31.49 -14.29 28.30
CA ALA A 194 -30.12 -14.79 28.27
C ALA A 194 -29.59 -15.07 26.84
N PRO A 195 -30.27 -15.82 25.95
CA PRO A 195 -29.78 -16.06 24.58
C PRO A 195 -29.74 -14.77 23.75
N LEU A 196 -30.65 -13.81 23.99
CA LEU A 196 -30.62 -12.50 23.32
C LEU A 196 -29.36 -11.71 23.68
N ILE A 197 -28.99 -11.69 24.96
CA ILE A 197 -27.76 -11.03 25.44
C ILE A 197 -26.52 -11.70 24.86
N LEU A 198 -26.48 -13.04 24.81
CA LEU A 198 -25.37 -13.77 24.19
C LEU A 198 -25.27 -13.53 22.69
N MET A 199 -26.41 -13.42 21.99
CA MET A 199 -26.43 -13.07 20.57
C MET A 199 -25.85 -11.67 20.32
N LEU A 200 -26.29 -10.68 21.10
CA LEU A 200 -25.76 -9.32 21.02
C LEU A 200 -24.26 -9.26 21.36
N PHE A 201 -23.83 -10.03 22.36
CA PHE A 201 -22.42 -10.18 22.71
C PHE A 201 -21.59 -10.81 21.58
N GLY A 202 -22.13 -11.83 20.90
CA GLY A 202 -21.50 -12.45 19.73
C GLY A 202 -21.32 -11.45 18.57
N VAL A 203 -22.34 -10.64 18.29
CA VAL A 203 -22.23 -9.58 17.27
C VAL A 203 -21.22 -8.51 17.69
N ALA A 204 -21.21 -8.11 18.96
CA ALA A 204 -20.28 -7.10 19.47
C ALA A 204 -18.82 -7.57 19.42
N THR A 205 -18.55 -8.81 19.85
CA THR A 205 -17.20 -9.43 19.79
C THR A 205 -16.74 -9.61 18.35
N PHE A 206 -17.64 -10.01 17.45
CA PHE A 206 -17.36 -10.08 16.01
C PHE A 206 -16.98 -8.71 15.43
N CYS A 207 -17.79 -7.68 15.68
CA CYS A 207 -17.48 -6.31 15.27
C CYS A 207 -16.16 -5.81 15.88
N GLY A 208 -15.91 -6.10 17.17
CA GLY A 208 -14.65 -5.78 17.85
C GLY A 208 -13.44 -6.44 17.18
N GLY A 209 -13.54 -7.73 16.84
CA GLY A 209 -12.51 -8.47 16.13
C GLY A 209 -12.14 -7.84 14.77
N ILE A 210 -13.12 -7.29 14.05
CA ILE A 210 -12.88 -6.57 12.80
C ILE A 210 -12.01 -5.34 13.04
N PHE A 211 -12.34 -4.52 14.05
CA PHE A 211 -11.57 -3.32 14.37
C PHE A 211 -10.18 -3.63 14.91
N ALA A 212 -10.04 -4.69 15.71
CA ALA A 212 -8.75 -5.16 16.21
C ALA A 212 -7.83 -5.62 15.05
N SER A 213 -8.38 -6.37 14.11
CA SER A 213 -7.69 -6.80 12.89
C SER A 213 -7.28 -5.60 12.04
N LEU A 214 -8.16 -4.60 11.87
CA LEU A 214 -7.86 -3.36 11.16
C LEU A 214 -6.72 -2.57 11.83
N PHE A 215 -6.74 -2.45 13.15
CA PHE A 215 -5.70 -1.77 13.93
C PHE A 215 -4.34 -2.45 13.76
N LEU A 216 -4.30 -3.77 13.97
CA LEU A 216 -3.07 -4.55 13.82
C LEU A 216 -2.55 -4.48 12.37
N GLY A 217 -3.45 -4.63 11.40
CA GLY A 217 -3.14 -4.56 9.99
C GLY A 217 -2.61 -3.20 9.55
N ARG A 218 -3.14 -2.09 10.08
CA ARG A 218 -2.58 -0.75 9.83
C ARG A 218 -1.16 -0.60 10.38
N ARG A 219 -0.89 -1.15 11.56
CA ARG A 219 0.44 -1.12 12.16
C ARG A 219 1.45 -1.90 11.30
N ILE A 220 1.03 -3.05 10.78
CA ILE A 220 1.81 -3.86 9.83
C ILE A 220 2.03 -3.11 8.50
N CYS A 221 0.97 -2.56 7.89
CA CYS A 221 1.07 -1.81 6.64
C CYS A 221 2.00 -0.60 6.74
N ARG A 222 1.98 0.12 7.88
CA ARG A 222 2.84 1.27 8.13
C ARG A 222 4.33 0.89 8.20
N LEU A 223 4.64 -0.31 8.67
CA LEU A 223 6.01 -0.84 8.71
C LEU A 223 6.49 -1.28 7.31
N LEU A 224 5.60 -1.85 6.49
CA LEU A 224 5.92 -2.34 5.14
C LEU A 224 6.02 -1.25 4.08
N ARG A 225 5.28 -0.14 4.21
CA ARG A 225 5.40 1.05 3.34
C ARG A 225 5.32 2.35 4.16
N PRO A 226 6.45 2.85 4.66
CA PRO A 226 6.49 4.16 5.29
C PRO A 226 6.13 5.23 4.24
N GLY A 227 5.07 6.03 4.48
CA GLY A 227 4.74 7.22 3.69
C GLY A 227 3.53 7.11 2.74
N THR A 228 2.80 5.99 2.70
CA THR A 228 1.53 5.92 1.95
C THR A 228 0.34 6.21 2.87
N GLU A 229 -0.11 7.47 2.96
CA GLU A 229 -1.28 7.84 3.79
C GLU A 229 -2.61 7.33 3.23
N SER A 230 -2.64 6.82 1.99
CA SER A 230 -3.87 6.46 1.28
C SER A 230 -4.10 4.95 1.12
N THR A 231 -3.49 4.08 1.94
CA THR A 231 -3.82 2.65 1.87
C THR A 231 -5.30 2.43 2.21
N PRO A 232 -6.09 1.83 1.30
CA PRO A 232 -7.49 1.56 1.55
C PRO A 232 -7.69 0.67 2.79
N GLY A 233 -8.65 1.03 3.65
CA GLY A 233 -8.89 0.34 4.93
C GLY A 233 -9.15 -1.17 4.80
N TYR A 234 -9.72 -1.61 3.68
CA TYR A 234 -10.01 -3.03 3.41
C TYR A 234 -8.72 -3.87 3.29
N LEU A 235 -7.65 -3.34 2.67
CA LEU A 235 -6.37 -4.05 2.55
C LEU A 235 -5.70 -4.21 3.92
N CYS A 236 -5.74 -3.17 4.75
CA CYS A 236 -5.20 -3.26 6.10
C CYS A 236 -5.96 -4.30 6.93
N TYR A 237 -7.28 -4.34 6.82
CA TYR A 237 -8.10 -5.34 7.52
C TYR A 237 -7.73 -6.77 7.13
N THR A 238 -7.66 -7.08 5.83
CA THR A 238 -7.35 -8.44 5.37
C THR A 238 -5.93 -8.87 5.77
N ILE A 239 -4.96 -7.97 5.71
CA ILE A 239 -3.59 -8.24 6.17
C ILE A 239 -3.57 -8.51 7.68
N GLY A 240 -4.25 -7.69 8.47
CA GLY A 240 -4.33 -7.88 9.92
C GLY A 240 -5.09 -9.15 10.33
N LEU A 241 -6.20 -9.46 9.65
CA LEU A 241 -6.98 -10.68 9.85
C LEU A 241 -6.12 -11.92 9.54
N THR A 242 -5.41 -11.88 8.41
CA THR A 242 -4.48 -12.95 8.01
C THR A 242 -3.37 -13.12 9.04
N ALA A 243 -2.79 -12.02 9.53
CA ALA A 243 -1.77 -12.08 10.58
C ALA A 243 -2.33 -12.72 11.85
N ILE A 244 -3.50 -12.29 12.35
CA ILE A 244 -4.11 -12.87 13.56
C ILE A 244 -4.39 -14.37 13.38
N LEU A 245 -4.92 -14.78 12.22
CA LEU A 245 -5.19 -16.19 11.94
C LEU A 245 -3.93 -17.04 11.82
N LEU A 246 -2.85 -16.50 11.23
CA LEU A 246 -1.54 -17.17 11.21
C LEU A 246 -0.93 -17.27 12.61
N LEU A 247 -1.03 -16.22 13.42
CA LEU A 247 -0.54 -16.24 14.81
C LEU A 247 -1.37 -17.20 15.67
N SER A 248 -2.66 -17.40 15.35
CA SER A 248 -3.51 -18.41 16.00
C SER A 248 -3.03 -19.84 15.77
N PHE A 249 -2.15 -20.08 14.80
CA PHE A 249 -1.58 -21.40 14.52
C PHE A 249 -0.52 -21.82 15.55
N ILE A 250 0.02 -20.86 16.30
CA ILE A 250 0.94 -21.12 17.41
C ILE A 250 0.08 -21.47 18.64
N PRO A 251 0.08 -22.71 19.13
CA PRO A 251 -0.70 -23.08 20.31
C PRO A 251 -0.28 -22.23 21.51
N ILE A 252 -1.24 -21.93 22.39
CA ILE A 252 -1.10 -21.07 23.59
C ILE A 252 -0.89 -19.58 23.26
N VAL A 253 0.15 -19.22 22.50
CA VAL A 253 0.46 -17.82 22.15
C VAL A 253 -0.63 -17.21 21.27
N GLY A 254 -1.11 -17.98 20.29
CA GLY A 254 -2.17 -17.56 19.39
C GLY A 254 -3.47 -17.24 20.13
N TYR A 255 -3.89 -18.09 21.06
CA TYR A 255 -5.09 -17.86 21.87
C TYR A 255 -4.99 -16.59 22.71
N LEU A 256 -3.82 -16.35 23.33
CA LEU A 256 -3.60 -15.14 24.12
C LEU A 256 -3.68 -13.88 23.24
N LEU A 257 -3.08 -13.90 22.06
CA LEU A 257 -3.12 -12.77 21.14
C LEU A 257 -4.53 -12.49 20.59
N VAL A 258 -5.29 -13.54 20.26
CA VAL A 258 -6.69 -13.40 19.85
C VAL A 258 -7.54 -12.82 20.98
N LEU A 259 -7.34 -13.26 22.22
CA LEU A 259 -8.03 -12.73 23.40
C LEU A 259 -7.74 -11.22 23.55
N LEU A 260 -6.47 -10.82 23.52
CA LEU A 260 -6.07 -9.42 23.62
C LEU A 260 -6.62 -8.57 22.48
N ALA A 261 -6.63 -9.12 21.26
CA ALA A 261 -7.21 -8.46 20.09
C ALA A 261 -8.73 -8.26 20.27
N LEU A 262 -9.47 -9.29 20.69
CA LEU A 262 -10.91 -9.16 20.92
C LEU A 262 -11.23 -8.15 22.03
N MET A 263 -10.46 -8.15 23.12
CA MET A 263 -10.64 -7.20 24.22
C MET A 263 -10.40 -5.75 23.78
N THR A 264 -9.30 -5.49 23.07
CA THR A 264 -9.00 -4.15 22.53
C THR A 264 -10.07 -3.69 21.55
N GLY A 265 -10.53 -4.57 20.66
CA GLY A 265 -11.55 -4.27 19.66
C GLY A 265 -12.92 -3.97 20.27
N LEU A 266 -13.35 -4.78 21.23
CA LEU A 266 -14.64 -4.62 21.92
C LEU A 266 -14.65 -3.34 22.77
N GLY A 267 -13.59 -3.08 23.54
CA GLY A 267 -13.49 -1.90 24.38
C GLY A 267 -13.41 -0.59 23.58
N GLY A 268 -12.71 -0.60 22.44
CA GLY A 268 -12.67 0.55 21.53
C GLY A 268 -14.01 0.83 20.88
N LEU A 269 -14.78 -0.21 20.55
CA LEU A 269 -16.15 -0.07 20.04
C LEU A 269 -17.03 0.64 21.07
N VAL A 270 -17.08 0.14 22.30
CA VAL A 270 -17.89 0.74 23.37
C VAL A 270 -17.50 2.18 23.64
N GLN A 271 -16.20 2.49 23.68
CA GLN A 271 -15.74 3.86 23.93
C GLN A 271 -16.10 4.82 22.81
N THR A 272 -16.11 4.35 21.55
CA THR A 272 -16.54 5.15 20.40
C THR A 272 -18.03 5.45 20.47
N TYR A 273 -18.87 4.45 20.80
CA TYR A 273 -20.31 4.66 21.01
C TYR A 273 -20.60 5.58 22.20
N ALA A 274 -19.87 5.44 23.31
CA ALA A 274 -20.02 6.31 24.48
C ALA A 274 -19.68 7.76 24.14
N LYS A 275 -18.60 8.01 23.38
CA LYS A 275 -18.20 9.35 22.98
C LYS A 275 -19.20 10.00 22.02
N ILE A 276 -19.70 9.25 21.03
CA ILE A 276 -20.74 9.73 20.10
C ILE A 276 -22.00 10.12 20.88
N LYS A 277 -22.44 9.28 21.82
CA LYS A 277 -23.65 9.57 22.62
C LYS A 277 -23.52 10.83 23.49
N ILE A 278 -22.32 11.08 24.03
CA ILE A 278 -22.03 12.29 24.82
C ILE A 278 -22.04 13.54 23.92
N GLU A 279 -21.43 13.47 22.72
CA GLU A 279 -21.45 14.58 21.75
C GLU A 279 -22.87 14.91 21.27
N THR A 280 -23.67 13.89 20.92
CA THR A 280 -25.08 14.08 20.50
C THR A 280 -25.95 14.65 21.62
N SER A 281 -25.76 14.17 22.87
CA SER A 281 -26.48 14.72 24.04
C SER A 281 -26.08 16.15 24.38
N SER A 282 -24.83 16.54 24.08
CA SER A 282 -24.38 17.92 24.27
C SER A 282 -24.91 18.89 23.21
N GLU A 283 -25.04 18.44 21.95
CA GLU A 283 -25.66 19.24 20.88
C GLU A 283 -27.16 19.44 21.11
N GLU A 284 -27.90 18.41 21.54
CA GLU A 284 -29.33 18.55 21.89
C GLU A 284 -29.55 19.57 23.03
N SER A 285 -28.69 19.57 24.06
CA SER A 285 -28.81 20.52 25.18
C SER A 285 -28.52 21.99 24.81
N VAL A 286 -27.71 22.23 23.77
CA VAL A 286 -27.39 23.58 23.26
C VAL A 286 -28.46 24.09 22.30
N VAL A 287 -29.19 23.20 21.63
CA VAL A 287 -30.32 23.56 20.77
C VAL A 287 -31.59 23.85 21.58
N GLU A 288 -31.83 23.19 22.71
CA GLU A 288 -32.95 23.49 23.61
C GLU A 288 -32.81 24.79 24.42
N THR A 289 -31.60 25.37 24.49
CA THR A 289 -31.33 26.62 25.21
C THR A 289 -31.31 27.88 24.33
N LYS A 290 -31.66 27.76 23.03
CA LYS A 290 -31.83 28.87 22.09
C LYS A 290 -33.28 29.03 21.66
#